data_AF-A0A1M7MSH5-F1
#
_entry.id   AF-A0A1M7MSH5-F1
#
_cell.length_a   1.000
_cell.length_b   1.000
_cell.length_c   1.000
_cell.angle_alpha   90.00
_cell.angle_beta   90.00
_cell.angle_gamma   90.00
#
_symmetry.space_group_name_H-M   'P 1'
#
loop_
_entity.id
_entity.type
_entity.pdbx_description
1 polymer ?
#
loop_
_entity_poly.entity_id
_entity_poly.type
_entity_poly.pdbx_seq_one_letter_code
_entity_poly.pdbx_strand_id
1 'polypeptide(L)' 'MPVQYRKQHSFGPLKINVTQNGMSSWSLKFGRWSWNSRTKEQRYDLPGPFTWRSGRRARRS' A
#
# COMPACT_ATOMS: atom_id res chain seq x y z
N MET A 1 23.58 4.60 18.19
CA MET A 1 22.38 4.93 17.39
C MET A 1 21.96 3.67 16.65
N PRO A 2 20.76 3.10 16.87
CA PRO A 2 20.36 1.90 16.13
C PRO A 2 20.16 2.26 14.66
N VAL A 3 21.01 1.71 13.79
CA VAL A 3 20.88 1.86 12.33
C VAL A 3 19.64 1.09 11.91
N GLN A 4 18.55 1.81 11.62
CA GLN A 4 17.32 1.20 11.15
C GLN A 4 17.50 0.74 9.70
N TYR A 5 17.63 -0.57 9.50
CA TYR A 5 17.70 -1.12 8.15
C TYR A 5 16.32 -1.04 7.49
N ARG A 6 16.14 -0.08 6.59
CA ARG A 6 14.95 0.04 5.73
C ARG A 6 15.36 -0.16 4.28
N LYS A 7 14.93 -1.26 3.67
CA LYS A 7 15.12 -1.52 2.24
C LYS A 7 13.78 -1.48 1.53
N GLN A 8 13.66 -0.60 0.56
CA GLN A 8 12.50 -0.55 -0.33
C GLN A 8 12.89 -1.18 -1.67
N HIS A 9 12.18 -2.21 -2.10
CA HIS A 9 12.29 -2.79 -3.44
C HIS A 9 11.10 -2.36 -4.27
N SER A 10 11.35 -1.71 -5.40
CA SER A 10 10.33 -1.32 -6.38
C SER A 10 10.45 -2.21 -7.61
N PHE A 11 9.48 -3.09 -7.80
CA PHE A 11 9.29 -3.90 -8.98
C PHE A 11 8.12 -3.32 -9.79
N GLY A 12 8.40 -2.22 -10.49
CA GLY A 12 7.43 -1.47 -11.31
C GLY A 12 6.18 -1.05 -10.49
N PRO A 13 5.00 -1.64 -10.76
CA PRO A 13 3.78 -1.35 -10.02
C PRO A 13 3.83 -1.84 -8.55
N LEU A 14 4.71 -2.78 -8.22
CA LEU A 14 4.85 -3.37 -6.89
C LEU A 14 5.96 -2.67 -6.10
N LYS A 15 5.64 -2.19 -4.90
CA LYS A 15 6.58 -1.63 -3.93
C LYS A 15 6.57 -2.48 -2.68
N ILE A 16 7.70 -3.06 -2.31
CA ILE A 16 7.86 -3.85 -1.09
C ILE A 16 8.78 -3.08 -0.14
N ASN A 17 8.37 -2.90 1.10
CA ASN A 17 9.17 -2.32 2.17
C ASN A 17 9.54 -3.43 3.16
N VAL A 18 10.84 -3.70 3.27
CA VAL A 18 11.42 -4.64 4.22
C VAL A 18 12.16 -3.82 5.29
N THR A 19 11.84 -4.07 6.56
CA THR A 19 12.55 -3.45 7.68
C THR A 19 13.21 -4.52 8.54
N GLN A 20 13.97 -4.10 9.55
CA GLN A 20 14.67 -4.98 10.51
C GLN A 20 13.78 -6.02 11.20
N ASN A 21 12.47 -5.78 11.32
CA ASN A 21 11.50 -6.72 11.92
C ASN A 21 10.78 -7.62 10.90
N GLY A 22 11.23 -7.64 9.63
CA GLY A 22 10.68 -8.47 8.55
C GLY A 22 9.97 -7.69 7.43
N MET A 23 9.23 -8.41 6.57
CA MET A 23 8.47 -7.83 5.47
C MET A 23 7.31 -6.98 6.02
N SER A 24 7.51 -5.66 6.05
CA SER A 24 6.66 -4.76 6.87
C SER A 24 5.45 -4.24 6.12
N SER A 25 5.55 -4.09 4.80
CA SER A 25 4.42 -3.67 3.96
C SER A 25 4.75 -3.83 2.49
N TRP A 26 3.73 -4.05 1.68
CA TRP A 26 3.84 -4.05 0.23
C TRP A 26 2.63 -3.35 -0.39
N SER A 27 2.84 -2.71 -1.52
CA SER A 27 1.82 -1.97 -2.23
C SER A 27 1.89 -2.30 -3.71
N LEU A 28 0.77 -2.71 -4.30
CA LEU A 28 0.62 -2.90 -5.73
C LEU A 28 -0.09 -1.68 -6.33
N LYS A 29 0.37 -1.18 -7.47
CA LYS A 29 -0.28 -0.11 -8.22
C LYS A 29 -0.38 -0.49 -9.69
N PHE A 30 -1.52 -1.04 -10.09
CA PHE A 30 -1.80 -1.39 -11.49
C PHE A 30 -2.74 -0.36 -12.12
N GLY A 31 -2.17 0.58 -12.88
CA GLY A 31 -2.94 1.60 -13.60
C GLY A 31 -3.81 2.43 -12.64
N ARG A 32 -5.14 2.28 -12.78
CA ARG A 32 -6.17 2.95 -11.97
C ARG A 32 -6.47 2.21 -10.66
N TRP A 33 -5.94 1.01 -10.48
CA TRP A 33 -6.09 0.21 -9.28
C TRP A 33 -4.83 0.27 -8.42
N SER A 34 -4.99 0.38 -7.11
CA SER A 34 -3.89 0.23 -6.16
C SER A 34 -4.34 -0.52 -4.92
N TRP A 35 -3.44 -1.33 -4.38
CA TRP A 35 -3.63 -2.14 -3.19
C TRP A 35 -2.49 -1.90 -2.21
N ASN A 36 -2.80 -1.68 -0.94
CA ASN A 36 -1.80 -1.53 0.12
C ASN A 36 -2.05 -2.58 1.20
N SER A 37 -1.09 -3.48 1.42
CA SER A 37 -1.22 -4.53 2.44
C SER A 37 -1.11 -4.01 3.87
N ARG A 38 -0.47 -2.84 4.08
CA ARG A 38 -0.36 -2.20 5.40
C ARG A 38 -1.71 -1.73 5.91
N THR A 39 -2.46 -1.02 5.06
CA THR A 39 -3.78 -0.50 5.41
C THR A 39 -4.90 -1.48 5.07
N LYS A 40 -4.59 -2.56 4.33
CA LYS A 40 -5.58 -3.48 3.73
C LYS A 40 -6.63 -2.71 2.94
N GLU A 41 -6.18 -1.67 2.25
CA GLU A 41 -7.00 -0.78 1.43
C GLU A 41 -6.73 -1.03 -0.05
N GLN A 42 -7.81 -1.09 -0.81
CA GLN A 42 -7.87 -1.06 -2.25
C GLN A 42 -8.50 0.24 -2.71
N ARG A 43 -7.91 0.82 -3.74
CA ARG A 43 -8.41 2.00 -4.43
C ARG A 43 -8.50 1.70 -5.91
N TYR A 44 -9.61 2.09 -6.51
CA TYR A 44 -9.85 2.00 -7.94
C TYR A 44 -10.36 3.35 -8.43
N ASP A 45 -9.55 4.03 -9.24
CA ASP A 45 -9.92 5.30 -9.84
C ASP A 45 -10.91 4.99 -10.99
N LEU A 46 -12.16 5.42 -10.87
CA LEU A 46 -13.17 5.24 -11.91
C LEU A 46 -13.05 6.36 -12.95
N PRO A 47 -13.44 6.15 -14.22
CA PRO A 47 -13.52 7.22 -15.21
C PRO A 47 -14.44 8.34 -14.69
N GLY A 48 -13.93 9.58 -14.65
CA GLY A 48 -14.59 10.73 -14.03
C GLY A 48 -14.01 11.09 -12.64
N PRO A 49 -14.71 11.91 -11.84
CA PRO A 49 -14.25 12.35 -10.51
C PRO A 49 -14.43 11.27 -9.42
N PHE A 50 -14.90 10.08 -9.79
CA PHE A 50 -15.23 9.02 -8.85
C PHE A 50 -14.01 8.16 -8.52
N THR A 51 -13.80 7.91 -7.25
CA THR A 51 -12.76 6.99 -6.77
C THR A 51 -13.43 5.99 -5.85
N TRP A 52 -13.39 4.72 -6.22
CA TRP A 52 -13.83 3.64 -5.33
C TRP A 52 -12.69 3.29 -4.39
N ARG A 53 -12.96 3.30 -3.08
CA ARG A 53 -12.04 2.84 -2.05
C ARG A 53 -12.75 1.77 -1.23
N SER A 54 -12.15 0.59 -1.14
CA SER A 54 -12.63 -0.50 -0.30
C SER A 54 -11.50 -0.89 0.66
N GLY A 55 -11.81 -1.08 1.93
CA GLY A 55 -10.82 -1.29 2.97
C GLY A 55 -11.45 -1.12 4.34
N ARG A 56 -10.78 -1.58 5.39
CA ARG A 56 -11.25 -1.37 6.77
C ARG A 56 -11.18 0.13 7.08
N ARG A 57 -12.23 0.86 6.73
CA ARG A 57 -12.65 2.02 7.51
C ARG A 57 -12.91 1.44 8.88
N ALA A 58 -11.95 1.57 9.79
CA ALA A 58 -12.27 1.50 11.20
C ALA A 58 -13.44 2.46 11.37
N ARG A 59 -14.65 1.91 11.56
CA ARG A 59 -15.82 2.64 11.99
C ARG A 59 -15.37 3.39 13.24
N ARG A 60 -15.10 4.68 13.12
CA ARG A 60 -15.26 5.59 14.24
C ARG A 60 -16.75 5.90 14.27
N SER A 61 -17.45 5.16 15.12
CA SER A 61 -18.72 5.51 15.74
C SER A 61 -18.60 5.11 17.20
#